data_AF-W8W3E0-F1
#
_entry.id   AF-W8W3E0-F1
#
_cell.length_a   1.000
_cell.length_b   1.000
_cell.length_c   1.000
_cell.angle_alpha   90.00
_cell.angle_beta   90.00
_cell.angle_gamma   90.00
#
_symmetry.space_group_name_H-M   'P 1'
#
loop_
_entity.id
_entity.type
_entity.pdbx_description
1 polymer ?
#
loop_
_entity_poly.entity_id
_entity_poly.type
_entity_poly.pdbx_seq_one_letter_code
_entity_poly.pdbx_strand_id
1 'polypeptide(L)'
;WQVIPFLKGVAGTGKSTVIKVVQKLYNQRDIGVVSNNIERQFGPSTIFNKKIFIVPEMKGDFSLDVAVFQSMITGEEVSLAVKHDSPCVGRWVVPGIMAG
;
A
#
# COMPACT_ATOMS: atom_id res chain seq x y z
N TRP A 1 -4.84 11.20 10.86
CA TRP A 1 -5.45 10.88 9.56
C TRP A 1 -5.28 9.36 9.37
N GLN A 2 -6.38 8.63 9.25
CA GLN A 2 -6.46 7.15 9.36
C GLN A 2 -7.48 6.63 8.35
N VAL A 3 -7.32 7.01 7.08
CA VAL A 3 -8.25 6.68 5.99
C VAL A 3 -7.43 6.35 4.76
N ILE A 4 -7.82 5.31 4.05
CA ILE A 4 -7.24 4.92 2.76
C ILE A 4 -8.34 5.01 1.70
N PRO A 5 -8.28 5.96 0.76
CA PRO A 5 -9.27 6.05 -0.31
C PRO A 5 -9.28 4.79 -1.17
N PHE A 6 -10.49 4.28 -1.43
CA PHE A 6 -10.73 3.18 -2.35
C PHE A 6 -11.61 3.66 -3.51
N LEU A 7 -11.04 3.70 -4.72
CA LEU A 7 -11.75 4.05 -5.94
C LEU A 7 -12.45 2.82 -6.50
N LYS A 8 -13.77 2.73 -6.31
CA LYS A 8 -14.59 1.64 -6.84
C LYS A 8 -15.20 2.01 -8.20
N GLY A 9 -15.12 1.12 -9.19
CA GLY A 9 -15.88 1.30 -10.44
C GLY A 9 -15.47 0.36 -11.57
N VAL A 10 -16.17 0.44 -12.71
CA VAL A 10 -15.87 -0.40 -13.89
C VAL A 10 -14.67 0.12 -14.70
N ALA A 11 -14.19 -0.67 -15.67
CA ALA A 11 -13.12 -0.23 -16.57
C ALA A 11 -13.50 1.07 -17.31
N GLY A 12 -12.51 1.94 -17.57
CA GLY A 12 -12.73 3.20 -18.29
C GLY A 12 -13.29 4.37 -17.47
N THR A 13 -13.57 4.20 -16.18
CA THR A 13 -14.11 5.29 -15.32
C THR A 13 -13.05 6.25 -14.76
N GLY A 14 -11.80 6.15 -15.20
CA GLY A 14 -10.73 7.08 -14.80
C GLY A 14 -9.98 6.73 -13.49
N LYS A 15 -10.25 5.59 -12.83
CA LYS A 15 -9.53 5.15 -11.62
C LYS A 15 -8.01 5.18 -11.79
N SER A 16 -7.51 4.57 -12.86
CA SER A 16 -6.08 4.53 -13.17
C SER A 16 -5.52 5.92 -13.49
N THR A 17 -6.34 6.83 -14.01
CA THR A 17 -5.94 8.23 -14.28
C THR A 17 -5.71 8.97 -12.97
N VAL A 18 -6.61 8.82 -12.00
CA VAL A 18 -6.45 9.42 -10.66
C VAL A 18 -5.17 8.92 -10.00
N ILE A 19 -4.92 7.61 -10.00
CA ILE A 19 -3.69 7.03 -9.44
C ILE A 19 -2.45 7.59 -10.17
N LYS A 20 -2.47 7.69 -11.51
CA LYS A 20 -1.36 8.27 -12.30
C LYS A 20 -1.09 9.73 -11.92
N VAL A 21 -2.13 10.53 -11.68
CA VAL A 21 -1.97 11.93 -11.23
C VAL A 21 -1.30 11.96 -9.85
N VAL A 22 -1.75 11.12 -8.91
CA VAL A 22 -1.14 11.00 -7.58
C VAL A 22 0.33 10.58 -7.67
N GLN A 23 0.66 9.60 -8.52
CA GLN A 23 2.04 9.16 -8.74
C GLN A 23 2.95 10.30 -9.23
N LYS A 24 2.46 11.22 -10.07
CA LYS A 24 3.24 12.36 -10.57
C LYS A 24 3.60 13.39 -9.49
N LEU A 25 2.99 13.33 -8.31
CA LEU A 25 3.31 14.21 -7.18
C LEU A 25 4.58 13.75 -6.43
N TYR A 26 5.09 12.55 -6.71
CA TYR A 26 6.22 11.95 -6.01
C TYR A 26 7.28 11.45 -6.98
N ASN A 27 8.52 11.29 -6.49
CA ASN A 27 9.54 10.60 -7.25
C ASN A 27 9.22 9.10 -7.28
N GLN A 28 9.56 8.39 -8.38
CA GLN A 28 9.30 6.96 -8.49
C GLN A 28 9.86 6.14 -7.31
N ARG A 29 11.06 6.50 -6.82
CA ARG A 29 11.70 5.84 -5.67
C ARG A 29 10.90 5.98 -4.36
N ASP A 30 10.11 7.03 -4.25
CA ASP A 30 9.31 7.35 -3.06
C ASP A 30 7.93 6.66 -3.09
N ILE A 31 7.58 5.98 -4.19
CA ILE A 31 6.28 5.32 -4.39
C ILE A 31 6.44 3.81 -4.13
N GLY A 32 5.60 3.27 -3.25
CA GLY A 32 5.40 1.84 -3.07
C GLY A 32 4.29 1.32 -3.98
N VAL A 33 4.58 0.41 -4.89
CA VAL A 33 3.54 -0.22 -5.72
C VAL A 33 3.21 -1.59 -5.14
N VAL A 34 1.97 -1.75 -4.71
CA VAL A 34 1.46 -3.01 -4.15
C VAL A 34 0.58 -3.67 -5.20
N SER A 35 1.01 -4.84 -5.67
CA SER A 35 0.21 -5.69 -6.56
C SER A 35 -0.57 -6.72 -5.75
N ASN A 36 -1.57 -7.34 -6.37
CA ASN A 36 -2.39 -8.37 -5.72
C ASN A 36 -1.58 -9.58 -5.23
N ASN A 37 -0.45 -9.86 -5.90
CA ASN A 37 0.44 -10.98 -5.63
C ASN A 37 1.62 -10.60 -4.72
N ILE A 38 1.47 -9.54 -3.92
CA ILE A 38 2.50 -9.14 -2.98
C ILE A 38 2.80 -10.29 -2.00
N GLU A 39 4.09 -10.55 -1.74
CA GLU A 39 4.50 -11.55 -0.76
C GLU A 39 3.92 -11.19 0.62
N ARG A 40 3.13 -12.09 1.21
CA ARG A 40 2.41 -11.81 2.47
C ARG A 40 3.34 -11.43 3.62
N GLN A 41 4.48 -12.11 3.71
CA GLN A 41 5.40 -12.00 4.84
C GLN A 41 6.34 -10.78 4.71
N PHE A 42 6.90 -10.55 3.52
CA PHE A 42 7.95 -9.53 3.31
C PHE A 42 7.47 -8.32 2.51
N GLY A 43 6.33 -8.43 1.83
CA GLY A 43 5.78 -7.35 1.02
C GLY A 43 5.60 -6.03 1.75
N PRO A 44 4.89 -5.98 2.89
CA PRO A 44 4.64 -4.70 3.57
C PRO A 44 5.90 -3.97 4.04
N SER A 45 7.01 -4.67 4.33
CA SER A 45 8.25 -3.97 4.70
C SER A 45 8.88 -3.19 3.54
N THR A 46 8.64 -3.61 2.28
CA THR A 46 9.13 -2.90 1.09
C THR A 46 8.52 -1.50 0.89
N ILE A 47 7.36 -1.25 1.50
CA ILE A 47 6.64 0.02 1.40
C ILE A 47 6.67 0.86 2.68
N PHE A 48 7.19 0.32 3.80
CA PHE A 48 7.23 0.99 5.11
C PHE A 48 8.00 2.32 5.09
N ASN A 49 9.06 2.42 4.28
CA ASN A 49 9.89 3.63 4.15
C ASN A 49 9.53 4.49 2.91
N LYS A 50 8.35 4.28 2.31
CA LYS A 50 7.89 5.08 1.16
C LYS A 50 7.13 6.32 1.61
N LYS A 51 6.93 7.27 0.70
CA LYS A 51 6.10 8.46 0.97
C LYS A 51 4.62 8.21 0.67
N ILE A 52 4.32 7.23 -0.17
CA ILE A 52 2.97 6.79 -0.51
C ILE A 52 3.03 5.35 -1.00
N PHE A 53 1.97 4.58 -0.76
CA PHE A 53 1.75 3.33 -1.46
C PHE A 53 0.49 3.38 -2.33
N ILE A 54 0.51 2.64 -3.43
CA ILE A 54 -0.61 2.53 -4.36
C ILE A 54 -0.96 1.07 -4.60
N VAL A 55 -2.27 0.78 -4.68
CA VAL A 55 -2.81 -0.50 -5.15
C VAL A 55 -3.62 -0.22 -6.42
N PRO A 56 -3.02 -0.32 -7.62
CA PRO A 56 -3.69 0.07 -8.87
C PRO A 56 -4.90 -0.78 -9.21
N GLU A 57 -4.90 -2.03 -8.76
CA GLU A 57 -5.96 -3.01 -8.97
C GLU A 57 -5.97 -3.99 -7.79
N MET A 58 -6.96 -3.85 -6.91
CA MET A 58 -7.24 -4.76 -5.83
C MET A 58 -8.26 -5.80 -6.30
N LYS A 59 -7.91 -7.09 -6.18
CA LYS A 59 -8.84 -8.20 -6.44
C LYS A 59 -9.37 -8.76 -5.12
N GLY A 60 -10.38 -9.62 -5.19
CA GLY A 60 -11.00 -10.21 -4.00
C GLY A 60 -10.03 -11.06 -3.16
N ASP A 61 -8.97 -11.55 -3.78
CA ASP A 61 -7.89 -12.35 -3.21
C ASP A 61 -6.64 -11.51 -2.87
N PHE A 62 -6.83 -10.30 -2.34
CA PHE A 62 -5.72 -9.44 -1.93
C PHE A 62 -4.85 -10.14 -0.87
N SER A 63 -3.58 -10.36 -1.20
CA SER A 63 -2.72 -11.27 -0.43
C SER A 63 -2.17 -10.68 0.87
N LEU A 64 -2.33 -9.38 1.12
CA LEU A 64 -1.81 -8.77 2.34
C LEU A 64 -2.56 -9.29 3.57
N ASP A 65 -1.82 -9.52 4.66
CA ASP A 65 -2.43 -9.92 5.93
C ASP A 65 -3.42 -8.87 6.43
N VAL A 66 -4.60 -9.32 6.88
CA VAL A 66 -5.71 -8.44 7.26
C VAL A 66 -5.37 -7.61 8.49
N ALA A 67 -4.67 -8.17 9.47
CA ALA A 67 -4.31 -7.44 10.69
C ALA A 67 -3.23 -6.39 10.39
N VAL A 68 -2.25 -6.74 9.54
CA VAL A 68 -1.26 -5.76 9.05
C VAL A 68 -1.94 -4.64 8.29
N PHE A 69 -2.88 -4.96 7.40
CA PHE A 69 -3.60 -3.95 6.62
C PHE A 69 -4.44 -3.02 7.50
N GLN A 70 -5.13 -3.55 8.51
CA GLN A 70 -5.86 -2.75 9.50
C GLN A 70 -4.91 -1.81 10.25
N SER A 71 -3.76 -2.32 10.70
CA SER A 71 -2.73 -1.53 11.38
C SER A 71 -2.19 -0.40 10.50
N MET A 72 -2.07 -0.63 9.19
CA MET A 72 -1.67 0.39 8.22
C MET A 72 -2.73 1.50 8.08
N ILE A 73 -4.02 1.16 8.14
CA ILE A 73 -5.12 2.14 8.06
C ILE A 73 -5.18 2.98 9.34
N THR A 74 -5.03 2.34 10.50
CA THR A 74 -5.09 2.96 11.83
C THR A 74 -3.79 3.68 12.20
N GLY A 75 -2.69 3.47 11.47
CA GLY A 75 -1.40 4.09 11.79
C GLY A 75 -0.84 3.61 13.13
N GLU A 76 -1.08 2.33 13.43
CA GLU A 76 -0.58 1.62 14.62
C GLU A 76 0.90 1.27 14.47
N GLU A 77 1.52 0.81 15.56
CA GLU A 77 2.85 0.19 15.49
C GLU A 77 2.76 -1.16 14.78
N VAL A 78 3.66 -1.37 13.83
CA VAL A 78 3.78 -2.61 13.08
C VAL A 78 5.18 -3.18 13.23
N SER A 79 5.29 -4.50 13.21
CA SER A 79 6.54 -5.24 13.11
C SER A 79 6.50 -6.08 11.85
N LEU A 80 7.29 -5.68 10.85
CA LEU A 80 7.24 -6.25 9.50
C LEU A 80 8.52 -7.04 9.23
N ALA A 81 8.37 -8.28 8.77
CA ALA A 81 9.51 -9.11 8.43
C ALA A 81 10.24 -8.53 7.21
N VAL A 82 11.58 -8.53 7.29
CA VAL A 82 12.47 -8.18 6.17
C VAL A 82 13.24 -9.42 5.78
N LYS A 83 13.36 -9.68 4.49
CA LYS A 83 14.01 -10.88 3.99
C LYS A 83 15.53 -10.80 4.24
N HIS A 84 16.08 -11.78 4.95
CA HIS A 84 17.50 -11.84 5.33
C HIS A 84 17.99 -10.66 6.19
N ASP A 85 17.09 -9.98 6.90
CA ASP A 85 17.43 -8.84 7.74
C ASP A 85 16.54 -8.80 8.99
N SER A 86 16.86 -7.89 9.92
CA SER A 86 16.06 -7.66 11.12
C SER A 86 14.69 -7.09 10.78
N PRO A 87 13.63 -7.42 11.55
CA PRO A 87 12.31 -6.85 11.35
C PRO A 87 12.32 -5.32 11.40
N CYS A 88 11.54 -4.71 10.52
CA CYS A 88 11.30 -3.27 10.56
C CYS A 88 10.15 -3.00 11.52
N VAL A 89 10.45 -2.29 12.62
CA VAL A 89 9.48 -1.97 13.67
C VAL A 89 9.29 -0.46 13.73
N GLY A 90 8.02 -0.04 13.76
CA GLY A 90 7.68 1.34 14.03
C GLY A 90 6.25 1.67 13.69
N ARG A 91 5.90 2.94 13.89
CA ARG A 91 4.56 3.44 13.58
C ARG A 91 4.34 3.55 12.08
N TRP A 92 3.22 3.03 11.59
CA TRP A 92 2.85 3.21 10.20
C TRP A 92 2.42 4.65 9.90
N VAL A 93 3.11 5.30 8.95
CA VAL A 93 2.84 6.69 8.53
C VAL A 93 2.67 6.85 7.02
N VAL A 94 2.73 5.76 6.26
CA VAL A 94 2.71 5.81 4.78
C VAL A 94 1.26 5.86 4.29
N PRO A 95 0.80 6.96 3.66
CA PRO A 95 -0.54 7.03 3.11
C PRO A 95 -0.72 6.06 1.94
N GLY A 96 -1.94 5.62 1.73
CA GLY A 96 -2.32 4.70 0.64
C GLY A 96 -3.41 5.25 -0.27
N ILE A 97 -3.45 4.78 -1.51
CA ILE A 97 -4.62 4.89 -2.39
C ILE A 97 -4.81 3.58 -3.16
N MET A 98 -6.06 3.15 -3.29
CA MET A 98 -6.39 1.85 -3.87
C MET A 98 -7.50 2.00 -4.92
N ALA A 99 -7.54 1.09 -5.89
CA ALA A 99 -8.62 1.00 -6.88
C ALA A 99 -9.03 -0.44 -7.16
N GLY A 100 -10.31 -0.65 -7.49
CA GLY A 100 -10.89 -1.94 -7.87
C GLY A 100 -12.27 -1.82 -8.48
#